data_AF-A0A257JFD7-F1
#
_entry.id   AF-A0A257JFD7-F1
#
_cell.length_a   1.000
_cell.length_b   1.000
_cell.length_c   1.000
_cell.angle_alpha   90.00
_cell.angle_beta   90.00
_cell.angle_gamma   90.00
#
_symmetry.space_group_name_H-M   'P 1'
#
loop_
_entity.id
_entity.type
_entity.pdbx_description
1 polymer ?
#
loop_
_entity_poly.entity_id
_entity_poly.type
_entity_poly.pdbx_seq_one_letter_code
_entity_poly.pdbx_strand_id
1 'polypeptide(L)'
;MAERIAASSDRSVLVIDKREHIAGNAYDHRDEGGILVHKYGPHIFHTNSRDILDYLSRFTRWRQYEHRVLAEVDGKLVPMPINRTTLNALYGLDLKDDAEAEAYLKSVALDIPEIKSSRDTVVAQVGVDLYEKFFEGYTRKQWARDPSKL
;
A
#
# COMPACT_ATOMS: atom_id res chain seq x y z
N MET A 1 7.50 -18.86 -12.78
CA MET A 1 7.18 -20.12 -13.48
C MET A 1 8.07 -20.31 -14.70
N ALA A 2 8.11 -19.36 -15.65
CA ALA A 2 8.99 -19.42 -16.82
C ALA A 2 10.48 -19.62 -16.47
N GLU A 3 11.02 -18.83 -15.53
CA GLU A 3 12.40 -18.99 -15.04
C GLU A 3 12.67 -20.42 -14.52
N ARG A 4 11.78 -20.94 -13.66
CA ARG A 4 11.94 -22.29 -13.10
C ARG A 4 11.90 -23.38 -14.17
N ILE A 5 11.00 -23.27 -15.15
CA ILE A 5 10.93 -24.22 -16.27
C ILE A 5 12.23 -24.19 -17.10
N ALA A 6 12.75 -22.99 -17.38
CA ALA A 6 14.03 -22.84 -18.08
C ALA A 6 15.20 -23.41 -17.26
N ALA A 7 15.18 -23.23 -15.95
CA ALA A 7 16.26 -23.67 -15.05
C ALA A 7 16.24 -25.17 -14.73
N SER A 8 15.07 -25.83 -14.71
CA SER A 8 14.94 -27.17 -14.10
C SER A 8 14.20 -28.21 -14.94
N SER A 9 13.90 -27.95 -16.22
CA SER A 9 13.07 -28.87 -17.01
C SER A 9 13.59 -29.23 -18.40
N ASP A 10 14.84 -28.90 -18.74
CA ASP A 10 15.47 -29.17 -20.05
C ASP A 10 14.57 -28.79 -21.24
N ARG A 11 13.81 -27.70 -21.05
CA ARG A 11 12.81 -27.19 -21.99
C ARG A 11 13.20 -25.79 -22.44
N SER A 12 13.02 -25.53 -23.72
CA SER A 12 13.11 -24.18 -24.26
C SER A 12 11.92 -23.33 -23.78
N VAL A 13 12.20 -22.08 -23.42
CA VAL A 13 11.19 -21.13 -22.96
C VAL A 13 11.28 -19.87 -23.82
N LEU A 14 10.15 -19.51 -24.45
CA LEU A 14 9.99 -18.26 -25.17
C LEU A 14 9.15 -17.30 -24.33
N VAL A 15 9.73 -16.16 -23.96
CA VAL A 15 9.03 -15.09 -23.25
C VAL A 15 8.77 -13.95 -24.23
N ILE A 16 7.51 -13.56 -24.37
CA ILE A 16 7.07 -12.49 -25.28
C ILE A 16 6.35 -11.44 -24.45
N ASP A 17 6.77 -10.19 -24.58
CA ASP A 17 6.09 -9.02 -24.05
C ASP A 17 5.82 -8.04 -25.20
N LYS A 18 4.70 -7.32 -25.13
CA LYS A 18 4.39 -6.26 -26.11
C LYS A 18 5.24 -5.01 -25.85
N ARG A 19 5.70 -4.81 -24.62
CA ARG A 19 6.54 -3.67 -24.23
C ARG A 19 7.96 -3.87 -24.75
N GLU A 20 8.65 -2.76 -24.96
CA GLU A 20 10.05 -2.74 -25.40
C GLU A 20 11.04 -3.07 -24.27
N HIS A 21 10.56 -3.52 -23.11
CA HIS A 21 11.36 -3.86 -21.95
C HIS A 21 10.72 -5.03 -21.18
N ILE A 22 11.53 -5.66 -20.34
CA ILE A 22 11.11 -6.76 -19.46
C ILE A 22 10.44 -6.24 -18.18
N ALA A 23 10.10 -7.17 -17.26
CA ALA A 23 9.69 -6.92 -15.87
C ALA A 23 8.30 -6.26 -15.66
N GLY A 24 7.52 -6.03 -16.71
CA GLY A 24 6.15 -5.53 -16.58
C GLY A 24 6.10 -4.18 -15.87
N ASN A 25 5.24 -4.03 -14.86
CA ASN A 25 5.08 -2.77 -14.13
C ASN A 25 6.21 -2.50 -13.13
N ALA A 26 6.94 -3.54 -12.70
CA ALA A 26 8.10 -3.39 -11.81
C ALA A 26 9.37 -2.92 -12.54
N TYR A 27 9.28 -2.63 -13.84
CA TYR A 27 10.39 -2.11 -14.62
C TYR A 27 10.86 -0.74 -14.12
N ASP A 28 12.17 -0.63 -13.89
CA ASP A 28 12.88 0.59 -13.60
C ASP A 28 13.89 0.93 -14.69
N HIS A 29 14.25 2.21 -14.78
CA HIS A 29 15.25 2.69 -15.74
C HIS A 29 15.92 3.95 -15.21
N ARG A 30 17.05 4.33 -15.81
CA ARG A 30 17.63 5.65 -15.56
C ARG A 30 16.96 6.68 -16.45
N ASP A 31 16.51 7.78 -15.87
CA ASP A 31 16.01 8.93 -16.61
C ASP A 31 17.16 9.75 -17.24
N GLU A 32 16.83 10.86 -17.91
CA GLU A 32 17.80 11.76 -18.55
C GLU A 32 18.80 12.37 -17.55
N GLY A 33 18.42 12.50 -16.28
CA GLY A 33 19.27 12.96 -15.18
C GLY A 33 20.12 11.84 -14.55
N GLY A 34 19.98 10.60 -15.02
CA GLY A 34 20.68 9.43 -14.49
C GLY A 34 20.07 8.86 -13.20
N ILE A 35 18.89 9.31 -12.77
CA ILE A 35 18.21 8.83 -11.57
C ILE A 35 17.49 7.52 -11.89
N LEU A 36 17.63 6.51 -11.03
CA LEU A 36 16.88 5.26 -11.16
C LEU A 36 15.41 5.49 -10.76
N VAL A 37 14.50 5.31 -11.71
CA VAL A 37 13.06 5.59 -11.53
C VAL A 37 12.21 4.38 -11.95
N HIS A 38 11.15 4.13 -11.18
CA HIS A 38 10.14 3.14 -11.53
C HIS A 38 9.20 3.73 -12.60
N LYS A 39 9.16 3.12 -13.80
CA LYS A 39 8.43 3.69 -14.95
C LYS A 39 6.91 3.75 -14.72
N TYR A 40 6.37 2.85 -13.91
CA TYR A 40 4.93 2.66 -13.72
C TYR A 40 4.47 2.92 -12.29
N GLY A 41 5.10 3.91 -11.63
CA GLY A 41 4.82 4.26 -10.24
C GLY A 41 5.62 3.43 -9.24
N PRO A 42 5.60 3.83 -7.95
CA PRO A 42 6.46 3.27 -6.94
C PRO A 42 6.14 1.79 -6.66
N HIS A 43 7.12 0.90 -6.86
CA HIS A 43 7.06 -0.51 -6.49
C HIS A 43 7.98 -0.75 -5.29
N ILE A 44 7.41 -0.92 -4.11
CA ILE A 44 8.15 -1.25 -2.89
C ILE A 44 7.98 -2.74 -2.64
N PHE A 45 9.07 -3.49 -2.63
CA PHE A 45 9.01 -4.90 -2.28
C PHE A 45 8.78 -5.08 -0.78
N HIS A 46 7.77 -5.88 -0.42
CA HIS A 46 7.53 -6.33 0.95
C HIS A 46 6.95 -7.75 0.93
N THR A 47 7.30 -8.58 1.91
CA THR A 47 6.75 -9.92 2.08
C THR A 47 6.91 -10.40 3.52
N ASN A 48 5.95 -11.18 4.02
CA ASN A 48 6.09 -11.95 5.27
C ASN A 48 6.58 -13.39 5.01
N SER A 49 6.72 -13.79 3.74
CA SER A 49 7.18 -15.12 3.35
C SER A 49 8.69 -15.14 3.16
N ARG A 50 9.37 -15.92 4.02
CA ARG A 50 10.81 -16.15 3.91
C ARG A 50 11.18 -16.84 2.60
N ASP A 51 10.39 -17.82 2.15
CA ASP A 51 10.65 -18.55 0.90
C ASP A 51 10.66 -17.63 -0.33
N ILE A 52 9.76 -16.63 -0.37
CA ILE A 52 9.73 -15.62 -1.43
C ILE A 52 10.98 -14.75 -1.38
N LEU A 53 11.36 -14.29 -0.19
CA LEU A 53 12.56 -13.48 0.02
C LEU A 53 13.82 -14.25 -0.39
N ASP A 54 13.97 -15.49 0.07
CA ASP A 54 15.11 -16.36 -0.22
C ASP A 54 15.20 -16.66 -1.72
N TYR A 55 14.07 -16.92 -2.37
CA TYR A 55 14.02 -17.12 -3.81
C TYR A 55 14.49 -15.88 -4.59
N LEU A 56 13.99 -14.69 -4.26
CA LEU A 56 14.36 -13.45 -4.97
C LEU A 56 15.81 -13.03 -4.67
N SER A 57 16.32 -13.36 -3.48
CA SER A 57 17.72 -13.12 -3.09
C SER A 57 18.74 -13.82 -4.00
N ARG A 58 18.32 -14.81 -4.78
CA ARG A 58 19.16 -15.46 -5.79
C ARG A 58 19.46 -14.56 -7.00
N PHE A 59 18.65 -13.52 -7.21
CA PHE A 59 18.72 -12.65 -8.40
C PHE A 59 19.04 -11.20 -8.08
N THR A 60 19.03 -10.80 -6.80
CA THR A 60 19.31 -9.43 -6.38
C THR A 60 19.84 -9.35 -4.95
N ARG A 61 20.42 -8.20 -4.61
CA ARG A 61 20.80 -7.85 -3.23
C ARG A 61 19.78 -6.90 -2.65
N TRP A 62 19.65 -6.92 -1.33
CA TRP A 62 18.68 -6.09 -0.61
C TRP A 62 19.31 -4.83 -0.05
N ARG A 63 18.60 -3.72 -0.20
CA ARG A 63 18.80 -2.49 0.56
C ARG A 63 17.71 -2.42 1.62
N GLN A 64 18.09 -2.28 2.89
CA GLN A 64 17.10 -2.03 3.93
C GLN A 64 16.37 -0.72 3.65
N TYR A 65 15.05 -0.80 3.56
CA TYR A 65 14.18 0.33 3.29
C TYR A 65 12.83 0.06 3.93
N GLU A 66 12.34 1.01 4.71
CA GLU A 66 11.00 0.99 5.30
C GLU A 66 10.22 2.14 4.69
N HIS A 67 9.19 1.80 3.92
CA HIS A 67 8.37 2.80 3.26
C HIS A 67 7.46 3.48 4.27
N ARG A 68 7.47 4.81 4.29
CA ARG A 68 6.62 5.63 5.15
C ARG A 68 5.89 6.65 4.29
N VAL A 69 4.60 6.76 4.51
CA VAL A 69 3.71 7.67 3.78
C VAL A 69 3.16 8.70 4.73
N LEU A 70 3.08 9.94 4.25
CA LEU A 70 2.33 11.02 4.89
C LEU A 70 1.13 11.35 4.02
N ALA A 71 -0.02 11.53 4.65
CA ALA A 71 -1.21 12.09 4.04
C ALA A 71 -1.34 13.56 4.44
N GLU A 72 -1.73 14.41 3.50
CA GLU A 72 -2.11 15.79 3.79
C GLU A 72 -3.61 15.84 4.09
N VAL A 73 -3.96 16.13 5.34
CA VAL A 73 -5.35 16.19 5.83
C VAL A 73 -5.49 17.43 6.70
N ASP A 74 -6.49 18.26 6.40
CA ASP A 74 -6.75 19.52 7.12
C ASP A 74 -5.52 20.43 7.25
N GLY A 75 -4.69 20.47 6.19
CA GLY A 75 -3.44 21.24 6.16
C GLY A 75 -2.30 20.68 7.01
N LYS A 76 -2.44 19.45 7.54
CA LYS A 76 -1.42 18.74 8.32
C LYS A 76 -0.90 17.54 7.55
N LEU A 77 0.41 17.32 7.59
CA LEU A 77 1.01 16.06 7.15
C LEU A 77 1.00 15.06 8.31
N VAL A 78 0.23 13.98 8.15
CA VAL A 78 0.04 12.96 9.18
C VAL A 78 0.37 11.56 8.65
N PRO A 79 0.87 10.64 9.50
CA PRO A 79 1.25 9.30 9.05
C PRO A 79 0.09 8.49 8.49
N MET A 80 0.39 7.69 7.46
CA MET A 80 -0.46 6.64 6.91
C MET A 80 0.31 5.30 6.92
N PRO A 81 -0.26 4.18 7.38
CA PRO A 81 -1.63 4.00 7.90
C PRO A 81 -1.98 4.81 9.16
N ILE A 82 -3.28 5.07 9.38
CA ILE A 82 -3.79 5.77 10.57
C ILE A 82 -3.28 5.04 11.82
N ASN A 83 -2.59 5.77 12.69
CA ASN A 83 -2.08 5.27 13.96
C ASN A 83 -2.21 6.35 15.05
N ARG A 84 -1.75 6.05 16.27
CA ARG A 84 -1.77 6.97 17.42
C ARG A 84 -1.22 8.36 17.11
N THR A 85 -0.13 8.45 16.33
CA THR A 85 0.46 9.75 15.91
C THR A 85 -0.50 10.52 15.01
N THR A 86 -1.15 9.84 14.07
CA THR A 86 -2.18 10.42 13.20
C THR A 86 -3.34 10.97 14.03
N LEU A 87 -3.85 10.19 14.99
CA LEU A 87 -4.98 10.57 15.84
C LEU A 87 -4.65 11.77 16.73
N ASN A 88 -3.51 11.73 17.43
CA ASN A 88 -3.07 12.82 18.29
C ASN A 88 -2.83 14.11 17.48
N ALA A 89 -2.18 14.02 16.31
CA ALA A 89 -1.89 15.18 15.48
C ALA A 89 -3.16 15.81 14.87
N LEU A 90 -4.09 14.98 14.39
CA LEU A 90 -5.30 15.46 13.72
C LEU A 90 -6.26 16.10 14.71
N TYR A 91 -6.53 15.41 15.83
CA TYR A 91 -7.57 15.76 16.79
C TYR A 91 -7.08 16.45 18.07
N GLY A 92 -5.76 16.65 18.23
CA GLY A 92 -5.20 17.24 19.45
C GLY A 92 -5.36 16.34 20.68
N LEU A 93 -5.42 15.03 20.47
CA LEU A 93 -5.50 14.04 21.54
C LEU A 93 -4.11 13.79 22.16
N ASP A 94 -4.11 13.15 23.32
CA ASP A 94 -2.90 12.79 24.07
C ASP A 94 -2.88 11.29 24.42
N LEU A 95 -3.18 10.46 23.41
CA LEU A 95 -3.22 9.01 23.55
C LEU A 95 -1.81 8.47 23.82
N LYS A 96 -1.67 7.68 24.89
CA LYS A 96 -0.38 7.26 25.48
C LYS A 96 0.16 5.97 24.91
N ASP A 97 -0.70 5.08 24.47
CA ASP A 97 -0.34 3.79 23.90
C ASP A 97 -1.31 3.34 22.80
N ASP A 98 -1.02 2.18 22.21
CA ASP A 98 -1.83 1.64 21.12
C ASP A 98 -3.20 1.15 21.61
N ALA A 99 -3.34 0.81 22.89
CA ALA A 99 -4.62 0.39 23.47
C ALA A 99 -5.59 1.57 23.60
N GLU A 100 -5.10 2.74 24.02
CA GLU A 100 -5.88 3.97 24.02
C GLU A 100 -6.28 4.41 22.60
N ALA A 101 -5.38 4.26 21.62
CA ALA A 101 -5.70 4.51 20.23
C ALA A 101 -6.76 3.55 19.68
N GLU A 102 -6.67 2.26 19.98
CA GLU A 102 -7.67 1.27 19.62
C GLU A 102 -9.02 1.55 20.28
N ALA A 103 -9.03 1.93 21.56
CA ALA A 103 -10.24 2.30 22.29
C ALA A 103 -10.91 3.54 21.66
N TYR A 104 -10.13 4.55 21.28
CA TYR A 104 -10.64 5.72 20.56
C TYR A 104 -11.28 5.31 19.23
N LEU A 105 -10.59 4.53 18.40
CA LEU A 105 -11.12 4.07 17.11
C LEU A 105 -12.41 3.27 17.28
N LYS A 106 -12.48 2.36 18.26
CA LYS A 106 -13.71 1.62 18.59
C LYS A 106 -14.85 2.53 19.03
N SER A 107 -14.57 3.63 19.72
CA SER A 107 -15.59 4.57 20.18
C SER A 107 -16.24 5.36 19.04
N VAL A 108 -15.55 5.53 17.91
CA VAL A 108 -16.04 6.26 16.73
C VAL A 108 -16.46 5.34 15.58
N ALA A 109 -16.09 4.06 15.65
CA ALA A 109 -16.45 3.05 14.66
C ALA A 109 -17.98 2.86 14.59
N LEU A 110 -18.47 2.61 13.37
CA LEU A 110 -19.87 2.25 13.17
C LEU A 110 -20.06 0.74 13.39
N ASP A 111 -21.06 0.38 14.19
CA ASP A 111 -21.52 -1.01 14.27
C ASP A 111 -22.27 -1.36 12.98
N ILE A 112 -21.63 -2.14 12.11
CA ILE A 112 -22.17 -2.59 10.84
C ILE A 112 -22.35 -4.11 10.91
N PRO A 113 -23.61 -4.61 10.98
CA PRO A 113 -23.88 -6.04 11.10
C PRO A 113 -23.39 -6.88 9.91
N GLU A 114 -23.31 -6.28 8.72
CA GLU A 114 -22.92 -6.96 7.48
C GLU A 114 -22.10 -6.01 6.59
N ILE A 115 -20.85 -6.37 6.31
CA ILE A 115 -19.93 -5.59 5.47
C ILE A 115 -20.22 -5.89 3.99
N LYS A 116 -20.66 -4.89 3.22
CA LYS A 116 -21.03 -5.04 1.80
C LYS A 116 -20.15 -4.25 0.83
N SER A 117 -19.34 -3.34 1.35
CA SER A 117 -18.51 -2.45 0.55
C SER A 117 -17.18 -2.13 1.23
N SER A 118 -16.27 -1.55 0.45
CA SER A 118 -15.01 -0.99 0.94
C SER A 118 -15.26 0.11 1.98
N ARG A 119 -16.32 0.92 1.79
CA ARG A 119 -16.74 1.92 2.78
C ARG A 119 -17.08 1.27 4.12
N ASP A 120 -17.93 0.23 4.11
CA ASP A 120 -18.37 -0.45 5.33
C ASP A 120 -17.18 -0.97 6.13
N THR A 121 -16.22 -1.57 5.44
CA THR A 121 -14.98 -2.07 6.05
C THR A 121 -14.22 -0.96 6.78
N VAL A 122 -14.08 0.21 6.16
CA VAL A 122 -13.32 1.32 6.73
C VAL A 122 -14.09 1.98 7.88
N VAL A 123 -15.36 2.33 7.69
CA VAL A 123 -16.13 3.05 8.75
C VAL A 123 -16.40 2.16 9.97
N ALA A 124 -16.47 0.83 9.80
CA ALA A 124 -16.56 -0.12 10.91
C ALA A 124 -15.27 -0.24 11.72
N GLN A 125 -14.14 0.27 11.21
CA GLN A 125 -12.85 0.25 11.90
C GLN A 125 -12.45 1.62 12.44
N VAL A 126 -12.66 2.68 11.65
CA VAL A 126 -12.14 4.02 11.97
C VAL A 126 -13.22 5.10 12.08
N GLY A 127 -14.49 4.76 11.87
CA GLY A 127 -15.59 5.72 11.89
C GLY A 127 -15.69 6.56 10.62
N VAL A 128 -16.72 7.41 10.56
CA VAL A 128 -17.08 8.17 9.35
C VAL A 128 -16.10 9.32 9.09
N ASP A 129 -15.72 10.09 10.11
CA ASP A 129 -14.84 11.27 9.94
C ASP A 129 -13.47 10.90 9.37
N LEU A 130 -12.83 9.85 9.90
CA LEU A 130 -11.55 9.36 9.38
C LEU A 130 -11.70 8.75 7.98
N TYR A 131 -12.82 8.08 7.69
CA TYR A 131 -13.12 7.59 6.35
C TYR A 131 -13.20 8.73 5.32
N GLU A 132 -13.95 9.79 5.62
CA GLU A 132 -14.13 10.94 4.72
C GLU A 132 -12.80 11.66 4.47
N LYS A 133 -12.01 11.87 5.53
CA LYS A 133 -10.72 12.57 5.47
C LYS A 133 -9.63 11.82 4.71
N PHE A 134 -9.53 10.49 4.90
CA PHE A 134 -8.40 9.71 4.35
C PHE A 134 -8.74 8.87 3.12
N PHE A 135 -9.98 8.41 3.00
CA PHE A 135 -10.33 7.36 2.03
C PHE A 135 -11.28 7.84 0.96
N GLU A 136 -12.31 8.64 1.29
CA GLU A 136 -13.36 9.01 0.34
C GLU A 136 -12.80 9.79 -0.87
N GLY A 137 -12.12 10.90 -0.61
CA GLY A 137 -11.54 11.74 -1.67
C GLY A 137 -10.46 11.02 -2.47
N TYR A 138 -9.59 10.25 -1.79
CA TYR A 138 -8.51 9.51 -2.43
C TYR A 138 -9.05 8.38 -3.33
N THR A 139 -10.02 7.62 -2.85
CA THR A 139 -10.63 6.52 -3.60
C THR A 139 -11.39 7.04 -4.82
N ARG A 140 -12.14 8.14 -4.69
CA ARG A 140 -12.78 8.81 -5.84
C ARG A 140 -11.77 9.26 -6.88
N LYS A 141 -10.64 9.82 -6.45
CA LYS A 141 -9.57 10.27 -7.36
C LYS A 141 -8.89 9.10 -8.07
N GLN A 142 -8.55 8.03 -7.34
CA GLN A 142 -7.81 6.89 -7.90
C GLN A 142 -8.68 6.04 -8.84
N TRP A 143 -9.97 5.88 -8.52
CA TRP A 143 -10.84 4.91 -9.21
C TRP A 143 -11.96 5.56 -10.02
N ALA A 144 -12.09 6.89 -10.01
CA ALA A 144 -13.19 7.64 -10.63
C ALA A 144 -14.59 7.11 -10.26
N ARG A 145 -14.72 6.48 -9.08
CA ARG A 145 -15.94 5.87 -8.56
C ARG A 145 -16.11 6.16 -7.08
N ASP A 146 -17.36 6.22 -6.64
CA ASP A 146 -17.67 6.36 -5.23
C ASP A 146 -17.32 5.08 -4.45
N PRO A 147 -16.76 5.15 -3.22
CA PRO A 147 -16.35 3.95 -2.48
C PRO A 147 -17.51 3.06 -2.05
N SER A 148 -18.75 3.57 -2.03
CA SER A 148 -19.96 2.75 -1.81
C SER A 148 -20.30 1.84 -3.01
N LYS A 149 -19.59 2.00 -4.14
CA LYS A 149 -19.72 1.20 -5.36
C LYS A 149 -18.52 0.28 -5.58
N LEU A 150 -17.67 0.10 -4.57
CA LEU A 150 -16.47 -0.75 -4.57
C LEU A 150 -16.51 -1.78 -3.43
#